data_AF-A0A7Y3GYG9-F1
#
_entry.id   AF-A0A7Y3GYG9-F1
#
_cell.length_a   1.000
_cell.length_b   1.000
_cell.length_c   1.000
_cell.angle_alpha   90.00
_cell.angle_beta   90.00
_cell.angle_gamma   90.00
#
_symmetry.space_group_name_H-M   'P 1'
#
loop_
_entity.id
_entity.type
_entity.pdbx_description
1 polymer ?
#
loop_
_entity_poly.entity_id
_entity_poly.type
_entity_poly.pdbx_seq_one_letter_code
_entity_poly.pdbx_strand_id
1 'polypeptide(L)'
;MSDERSIEELAERLGLDPESDRAWLEPALEHPSYAHERRGDRGNERLEYLGDAVLDLAIGDLLYRAHAGWDEGSLTRARASLVNTAALAERAREIKLGACIRLGRTELRGKGSEKPRILANAFEALLGASYLARGYEPTRALIARLFRHIVENPLLGSHRDPKTAFQEWAHAHRELTPRYQVLSDSGIENSAERFEV
;
A
#
# COMPACT_ATOMS: atom_id res chain seq x y z
N MET A 1 -26.88 9.57 -5.69
CA MET A 1 -26.44 10.77 -6.44
C MET A 1 -24.97 11.14 -6.21
N SER A 2 -24.48 11.35 -4.97
CA SER A 2 -23.04 11.63 -4.74
C SER A 2 -22.15 10.39 -4.97
N ASP A 3 -22.55 9.23 -4.44
CA ASP A 3 -21.74 7.99 -4.53
C ASP A 3 -21.58 7.46 -5.96
N GLU A 4 -22.62 7.55 -6.79
CA GLU A 4 -22.59 7.03 -8.16
C GLU A 4 -21.61 7.81 -9.04
N ARG A 5 -21.62 9.13 -8.90
CA ARG A 5 -20.72 10.02 -9.63
C ARG A 5 -19.26 9.81 -9.20
N SER A 6 -19.02 9.52 -7.92
CA SER A 6 -17.67 9.19 -7.42
C SER A 6 -17.12 7.89 -7.99
N ILE A 7 -17.96 6.86 -8.16
CA ILE A 7 -17.54 5.57 -8.73
C ILE A 7 -17.25 5.71 -10.23
N GLU A 8 -18.07 6.47 -10.95
CA GLU A 8 -17.85 6.78 -12.37
C GLU A 8 -16.49 7.46 -12.58
N GLU A 9 -16.21 8.51 -11.81
CA GLU A 9 -14.92 9.21 -11.87
C GLU A 9 -13.73 8.31 -11.48
N LEU A 10 -13.91 7.40 -10.53
CA LEU A 10 -12.88 6.44 -10.15
C LEU A 10 -12.61 5.45 -11.28
N ALA A 11 -13.66 4.90 -11.89
CA ALA A 11 -13.55 3.98 -13.02
C ALA A 11 -12.79 4.64 -14.18
N GLU A 12 -13.13 5.89 -14.53
CA GLU A 12 -12.42 6.66 -15.56
C GLU A 12 -10.92 6.82 -15.27
N ARG A 13 -10.55 7.20 -14.03
CA ARG A 13 -9.12 7.32 -13.62
C ARG A 13 -8.38 5.97 -13.73
N LEU A 14 -9.10 4.88 -13.50
CA LEU A 14 -8.58 3.53 -13.61
C LEU A 14 -8.66 2.96 -15.03
N GLY A 15 -9.25 3.69 -15.99
CA GLY A 15 -9.45 3.23 -17.37
C GLY A 15 -10.40 2.03 -17.46
N LEU A 16 -11.47 2.08 -16.66
CA LEU A 16 -12.46 1.03 -16.46
C LEU A 16 -13.85 1.55 -16.87
N ASP A 17 -14.75 0.62 -17.17
CA ASP A 17 -16.10 0.95 -17.62
C ASP A 17 -17.06 1.00 -16.42
N PRO A 18 -17.61 2.16 -16.07
CA PRO A 18 -18.31 2.35 -14.80
C PRO A 18 -19.60 1.54 -14.64
N GLU A 19 -20.17 1.01 -15.72
CA GLU A 19 -21.38 0.18 -15.67
C GLU A 19 -21.02 -1.28 -15.46
N SER A 20 -20.19 -1.84 -16.35
CA SER A 20 -19.79 -3.25 -16.30
C SER A 20 -18.87 -3.56 -15.13
N ASP A 21 -18.09 -2.57 -14.67
CA ASP A 21 -17.16 -2.71 -13.56
C ASP A 21 -17.75 -2.33 -12.19
N ARG A 22 -18.98 -1.81 -12.12
CA ARG A 22 -19.60 -1.37 -10.86
C ARG A 22 -19.68 -2.46 -9.81
N ALA A 23 -20.08 -3.66 -10.23
CA ALA A 23 -20.36 -4.78 -9.32
C ALA A 23 -19.13 -5.23 -8.52
N TRP A 24 -17.91 -4.92 -8.97
CA TRP A 24 -16.69 -5.21 -8.23
C TRP A 24 -16.10 -3.95 -7.57
N LEU A 25 -16.32 -2.75 -8.10
CA LEU A 25 -15.90 -1.49 -7.46
C LEU A 25 -16.63 -1.24 -6.14
N GLU A 26 -17.94 -1.44 -6.10
CA GLU A 26 -18.75 -1.16 -4.90
C GLU A 26 -18.28 -1.91 -3.64
N PRO A 27 -18.13 -3.26 -3.64
CA PRO A 27 -17.71 -3.98 -2.45
C PRO A 27 -16.28 -3.63 -2.01
N ALA A 28 -15.39 -3.22 -2.91
CA ALA A 28 -14.04 -2.78 -2.55
C ALA A 28 -14.03 -1.45 -1.79
N LEU A 29 -15.04 -0.59 -2.02
CA LEU A 29 -15.17 0.73 -1.43
C LEU A 29 -15.93 0.73 -0.10
N GLU A 30 -16.46 -0.42 0.34
CA GLU A 30 -17.19 -0.53 1.60
C GLU A 30 -16.29 -0.87 2.77
N HIS A 31 -15.92 0.13 3.56
CA HIS A 31 -15.17 -0.09 4.79
C HIS A 31 -16.02 -0.86 5.83
N PRO A 32 -15.40 -1.69 6.71
CA PRO A 32 -16.13 -2.45 7.73
C PRO A 32 -17.08 -1.61 8.60
N SER A 33 -16.70 -0.37 8.93
CA SER A 33 -17.58 0.53 9.70
C SER A 33 -18.89 0.87 8.98
N TYR A 34 -18.89 0.93 7.65
CA TYR A 34 -20.10 1.13 6.85
C TYR A 34 -20.94 -0.15 6.79
N ALA A 35 -20.29 -1.29 6.55
CA ALA A 35 -20.95 -2.59 6.48
C ALA A 35 -21.67 -2.92 7.80
N HIS A 36 -21.03 -2.70 8.95
CA HIS A 36 -21.62 -2.95 10.26
C HIS A 36 -22.88 -2.12 10.53
N GLU A 37 -22.91 -0.84 10.11
CA GLU A 37 -24.11 -0.01 10.25
C GLU A 37 -25.31 -0.52 9.42
N ARG A 38 -25.03 -1.25 8.34
CA ARG A 38 -26.04 -1.82 7.43
C ARG A 38 -26.37 -3.30 7.71
N ARG A 39 -25.91 -3.85 8.84
CA ARG A 39 -26.00 -5.29 9.20
C ARG A 39 -25.33 -6.22 8.18
N GLY A 40 -24.35 -5.72 7.44
CA GLY A 40 -23.47 -6.52 6.59
C GLY A 40 -22.35 -7.19 7.40
N ASP A 41 -21.73 -8.21 6.81
CA ASP A 41 -20.91 -9.16 7.57
C ASP A 41 -19.44 -8.68 7.75
N ARG A 42 -18.77 -8.15 6.71
CA ARG A 42 -17.29 -7.89 6.76
C ARG A 42 -16.75 -6.69 5.96
N GLY A 43 -17.56 -5.99 5.17
CA GLY A 43 -17.04 -4.94 4.27
C GLY A 43 -15.96 -5.47 3.30
N ASN A 44 -14.94 -4.65 3.04
CA ASN A 44 -13.90 -4.93 2.04
C ASN A 44 -12.72 -5.80 2.53
N GLU A 45 -12.70 -6.27 3.78
CA GLU A 45 -11.56 -6.98 4.39
C GLU A 45 -11.13 -8.25 3.63
N ARG A 46 -12.09 -8.97 3.06
CA ARG A 46 -11.78 -10.18 2.26
C ARG A 46 -11.13 -9.83 0.92
N LEU A 47 -11.52 -8.69 0.34
CA LEU A 47 -10.94 -8.19 -0.89
C LEU A 47 -9.55 -7.60 -0.62
N GLU A 48 -9.38 -6.90 0.51
CA GLU A 48 -8.07 -6.42 1.00
C GLU A 48 -7.09 -7.59 1.08
N TYR A 49 -7.44 -8.65 1.81
CA TYR A 49 -6.60 -9.84 1.95
C TYR A 49 -6.17 -10.44 0.59
N LEU A 50 -7.09 -10.55 -0.36
CA LEU A 50 -6.79 -11.08 -1.69
C LEU A 50 -5.94 -10.11 -2.52
N GLY A 51 -6.25 -8.83 -2.41
CA GLY A 51 -5.59 -7.74 -3.13
C GLY A 51 -4.14 -7.56 -2.73
N ASP A 52 -3.83 -7.71 -1.44
CA ASP A 52 -2.46 -7.73 -0.91
C ASP A 52 -1.61 -8.80 -1.61
N ALA A 53 -2.09 -10.05 -1.64
CA ALA A 53 -1.39 -11.15 -2.31
C ALA A 53 -1.22 -10.92 -3.83
N VAL A 54 -2.22 -10.36 -4.49
CA VAL A 54 -2.15 -10.02 -5.92
C VAL A 54 -1.15 -8.90 -6.18
N LEU A 55 -1.15 -7.88 -5.33
CA LEU A 55 -0.23 -6.74 -5.40
C LEU A 55 1.21 -7.20 -5.19
N ASP A 56 1.46 -8.02 -4.17
CA ASP A 56 2.79 -8.55 -3.86
C ASP A 56 3.40 -9.33 -5.01
N LEU A 57 2.59 -10.19 -5.66
CA LEU A 57 3.03 -10.95 -6.82
C LEU A 57 3.30 -10.02 -8.02
N ALA A 58 2.40 -9.09 -8.30
CA ALA A 58 2.55 -8.16 -9.43
C ALA A 58 3.77 -7.24 -9.26
N ILE A 59 3.98 -6.66 -8.08
CA ILE A 59 5.14 -5.81 -7.80
C ILE A 59 6.44 -6.63 -7.83
N GLY A 60 6.42 -7.85 -7.27
CA GLY A 60 7.56 -8.76 -7.36
C GLY A 60 7.97 -9.07 -8.80
N ASP A 61 7.00 -9.42 -9.67
CA ASP A 61 7.26 -9.68 -11.09
C ASP A 61 7.77 -8.42 -11.83
N LEU A 62 7.18 -7.26 -11.56
CA LEU A 62 7.59 -6.00 -12.18
C LEU A 62 9.03 -5.62 -11.80
N LEU A 63 9.39 -5.72 -10.52
CA LEU A 63 10.75 -5.44 -10.04
C LEU A 63 11.77 -6.44 -10.61
N TYR A 64 11.44 -7.73 -10.59
CA TYR A 64 12.32 -8.78 -11.11
C TYR A 64 12.66 -8.56 -12.60
N ARG A 65 11.67 -8.16 -13.41
CA ARG A 65 11.87 -7.88 -14.84
C ARG A 65 12.59 -6.56 -15.09
N ALA A 66 12.27 -5.52 -14.32
CA ALA A 66 12.86 -4.19 -14.50
C ALA A 66 14.33 -4.13 -14.06
N HIS A 67 14.71 -4.92 -13.05
CA HIS A 67 16.04 -4.83 -12.42
C HIS A 67 16.75 -6.19 -12.40
N ALA A 68 17.12 -6.70 -13.58
CA ALA A 68 17.79 -7.99 -13.73
C ALA A 68 19.13 -8.12 -12.97
N GLY A 69 19.74 -7.01 -12.55
CA GLY A 69 20.98 -6.99 -11.78
C GLY A 69 20.81 -6.92 -10.27
N TRP A 70 19.59 -6.85 -9.74
CA TRP A 70 19.36 -6.80 -8.30
C TRP A 70 19.38 -8.19 -7.67
N ASP A 71 19.94 -8.27 -6.46
CA ASP A 71 19.86 -9.46 -5.62
C ASP A 71 18.49 -9.57 -4.92
N GLU A 72 18.22 -10.73 -4.31
CA GLU A 72 16.99 -11.01 -3.57
C GLU A 72 16.72 -9.95 -2.48
N GLY A 73 17.76 -9.53 -1.76
CA GLY A 73 17.63 -8.53 -0.69
C GLY A 73 17.18 -7.17 -1.22
N SER A 74 17.73 -6.74 -2.36
CA SER A 74 17.37 -5.47 -3.02
C SER A 74 15.94 -5.52 -3.56
N LEU A 75 15.55 -6.63 -4.19
CA LEU A 75 14.17 -6.86 -4.63
C LEU A 75 13.19 -6.84 -3.45
N THR A 76 13.54 -7.50 -2.35
CA THR A 76 12.71 -7.56 -1.13
C THR A 76 12.52 -6.18 -0.51
N ARG A 77 13.60 -5.40 -0.36
CA ARG A 77 13.53 -4.02 0.17
C ARG A 77 12.72 -3.11 -0.74
N ALA A 78 12.96 -3.19 -2.06
CA ALA A 78 12.22 -2.40 -3.03
C ALA A 78 10.71 -2.73 -2.98
N ARG A 79 10.34 -4.01 -2.97
CA ARG A 79 8.94 -4.43 -2.82
C ARG A 79 8.34 -3.87 -1.53
N ALA A 80 9.00 -4.06 -0.39
CA ALA A 80 8.53 -3.56 0.90
C ALA A 80 8.35 -2.02 0.92
N SER A 81 9.19 -1.27 0.19
CA SER A 81 9.05 0.18 0.07
C SER A 81 7.84 0.60 -0.78
N LEU A 82 7.36 -0.26 -1.69
CA LEU A 82 6.22 0.00 -2.57
C LEU A 82 4.88 -0.46 -2.00
N VAL A 83 4.88 -1.55 -1.21
CA VAL A 83 3.66 -2.23 -0.73
C VAL A 83 3.38 -2.00 0.76
N ASN A 84 3.89 -0.91 1.33
CA ASN A 84 3.57 -0.53 2.71
C ASN A 84 2.42 0.48 2.77
N THR A 85 1.80 0.59 3.94
CA THR A 85 0.65 1.45 4.19
C THR A 85 0.85 2.91 3.76
N ALA A 86 2.05 3.48 3.96
CA ALA A 86 2.30 4.87 3.57
C ALA A 86 2.30 5.02 2.04
N ALA A 87 3.05 4.17 1.33
CA ALA A 87 3.12 4.18 -0.11
C ALA A 87 1.75 3.92 -0.77
N LEU A 88 0.99 2.94 -0.27
CA LEU A 88 -0.34 2.62 -0.80
C LEU A 88 -1.36 3.73 -0.51
N ALA A 89 -1.27 4.37 0.67
CA ALA A 89 -2.09 5.54 0.95
C ALA A 89 -1.80 6.72 0.00
N GLU A 90 -0.54 6.92 -0.39
CA GLU A 90 -0.19 7.92 -1.40
C GLU A 90 -0.78 7.58 -2.77
N ARG A 91 -0.63 6.32 -3.23
CA ARG A 91 -1.25 5.87 -4.49
C ARG A 91 -2.77 6.06 -4.47
N ALA A 92 -3.42 5.71 -3.36
CA ALA A 92 -4.84 5.91 -3.15
C ALA A 92 -5.25 7.40 -3.23
N ARG A 93 -4.43 8.32 -2.71
CA ARG A 93 -4.68 9.77 -2.80
C ARG A 93 -4.55 10.29 -4.23
N GLU A 94 -3.58 9.81 -4.99
CA GLU A 94 -3.38 10.23 -6.40
C GLU A 94 -4.61 9.93 -7.27
N ILE A 95 -5.23 8.76 -7.07
CA ILE A 95 -6.48 8.39 -7.76
C ILE A 95 -7.75 8.93 -7.07
N LYS A 96 -7.58 9.73 -6.01
CA LYS A 96 -8.64 10.31 -5.17
C LYS A 96 -9.59 9.25 -4.60
N LEU A 97 -9.06 8.08 -4.23
CA LEU A 97 -9.83 6.94 -3.73
C LEU A 97 -10.64 7.28 -2.49
N GLY A 98 -10.08 8.09 -1.57
CA GLY A 98 -10.72 8.44 -0.30
C GLY A 98 -12.13 9.04 -0.43
N ALA A 99 -12.39 9.79 -1.52
CA ALA A 99 -13.71 10.37 -1.79
C ALA A 99 -14.77 9.35 -2.23
N CYS A 100 -14.34 8.13 -2.55
CA CYS A 100 -15.20 7.03 -3.02
C CYS A 100 -15.46 6.00 -1.91
N ILE A 101 -14.70 6.03 -0.80
CA ILE A 101 -14.83 5.06 0.29
C ILE A 101 -16.09 5.35 1.11
N ARG A 102 -16.95 4.34 1.23
CA ARG A 102 -18.14 4.37 2.08
C ARG A 102 -17.72 4.07 3.51
N LEU A 103 -17.96 5.02 4.41
CA LEU A 103 -17.60 4.94 5.83
C LEU A 103 -18.85 5.03 6.72
N GLY A 104 -18.85 4.29 7.83
CA GLY A 104 -19.83 4.49 8.89
C GLY A 104 -19.68 5.88 9.53
N ARG A 105 -20.74 6.36 10.20
CA ARG A 105 -20.84 7.72 10.75
C ARG A 105 -19.68 8.08 11.68
N THR A 106 -19.29 7.16 12.56
CA THR A 106 -18.20 7.36 13.51
C THR A 106 -16.87 7.54 12.79
N GLU A 107 -16.59 6.68 11.80
CA GLU A 107 -15.36 6.72 11.03
C GLU A 107 -15.28 7.97 10.15
N LEU A 108 -16.42 8.39 9.57
CA LEU A 108 -16.53 9.61 8.79
C LEU A 108 -16.23 10.86 9.63
N ARG A 109 -16.76 10.95 10.87
CA ARG A 109 -16.44 12.05 11.80
C ARG A 109 -14.97 12.12 12.14
N GLY A 110 -14.30 10.97 12.20
CA GLY A 110 -12.87 10.85 12.43
C GLY A 110 -12.00 11.08 11.18
N LYS A 111 -12.56 11.63 10.09
CA LYS A 111 -11.89 11.80 8.80
C LYS A 111 -11.27 10.52 8.27
N GLY A 112 -11.99 9.40 8.40
CA GLY A 112 -11.49 8.08 8.01
C GLY A 112 -10.96 7.99 6.58
N SER A 113 -11.54 8.75 5.64
CA SER A 113 -11.13 8.80 4.23
C SER A 113 -9.75 9.44 4.01
N GLU A 114 -9.17 10.09 5.02
CA GLU A 114 -7.82 10.65 4.98
C GLU A 114 -6.78 9.74 5.67
N LYS A 115 -7.25 8.76 6.46
CA LYS A 115 -6.38 7.89 7.27
C LYS A 115 -5.57 6.96 6.36
N PRO A 116 -4.23 6.91 6.51
CA PRO A 116 -3.37 6.08 5.65
C PRO A 116 -3.79 4.61 5.60
N ARG A 117 -4.14 4.02 6.76
CA ARG A 117 -4.57 2.62 6.84
C ARG A 117 -5.85 2.36 6.02
N ILE A 118 -6.88 3.19 6.16
CA ILE A 118 -8.15 3.00 5.41
C ILE A 118 -7.92 3.15 3.91
N LEU A 119 -7.09 4.11 3.51
CA LEU A 119 -6.72 4.32 2.12
C LEU A 119 -5.95 3.13 1.53
N ALA A 120 -4.96 2.61 2.25
CA ALA A 120 -4.18 1.45 1.83
C ALA A 120 -5.06 0.20 1.69
N ASN A 121 -5.86 -0.11 2.71
CA ASN A 121 -6.76 -1.27 2.71
C ASN A 121 -7.78 -1.19 1.56
N ALA A 122 -8.35 -0.01 1.30
CA ALA A 122 -9.27 0.18 0.18
C ALA A 122 -8.56 0.03 -1.18
N PHE A 123 -7.29 0.45 -1.28
CA PHE A 123 -6.49 0.27 -2.49
C PHE A 123 -6.22 -1.20 -2.76
N GLU A 124 -5.83 -1.98 -1.75
CA GLU A 124 -5.69 -3.44 -1.87
C GLU A 124 -7.03 -4.09 -2.24
N ALA A 125 -8.12 -3.73 -1.55
CA ALA A 125 -9.44 -4.25 -1.86
C ALA A 125 -9.87 -3.99 -3.31
N LEU A 126 -9.53 -2.81 -3.86
CA LEU A 126 -9.77 -2.48 -5.26
C LEU A 126 -9.03 -3.44 -6.21
N LEU A 127 -7.78 -3.78 -5.89
CA LEU A 127 -6.99 -4.74 -6.67
C LEU A 127 -7.53 -6.17 -6.52
N GLY A 128 -7.93 -6.57 -5.32
CA GLY A 128 -8.57 -7.87 -5.08
C GLY A 128 -9.87 -8.02 -5.86
N ALA A 129 -10.67 -6.97 -5.92
CA ALA A 129 -11.91 -6.95 -6.70
C ALA A 129 -11.66 -6.96 -8.21
N SER A 130 -10.67 -6.20 -8.69
CA SER A 130 -10.19 -6.25 -10.08
C SER A 130 -9.78 -7.67 -10.48
N TYR A 131 -9.04 -8.36 -9.60
CA TYR A 131 -8.60 -9.73 -9.84
C TYR A 131 -9.77 -10.71 -9.95
N LEU A 132 -10.77 -10.61 -9.07
CA LEU A 132 -11.95 -11.48 -9.15
C LEU A 132 -12.78 -11.22 -10.41
N ALA A 133 -12.87 -9.97 -10.84
CA ALA A 133 -13.67 -9.60 -12.00
C ALA A 133 -13.00 -9.93 -13.34
N ARG A 134 -11.67 -9.72 -13.43
CA ARG A 134 -10.95 -9.69 -14.71
C ARG A 134 -9.77 -10.67 -14.79
N GLY A 135 -9.42 -11.31 -13.68
CA GLY A 135 -8.27 -12.20 -13.59
C GLY A 135 -6.93 -11.46 -13.43
N TYR A 136 -5.86 -12.24 -13.31
CA TYR A 136 -4.54 -11.72 -12.94
C TYR A 136 -3.94 -10.76 -13.97
N GLU A 137 -3.92 -11.10 -15.26
CA GLU A 137 -3.21 -10.29 -16.25
C GLU A 137 -3.77 -8.86 -16.40
N PRO A 138 -5.11 -8.65 -16.49
CA PRO A 138 -5.65 -7.29 -16.51
C PRO A 138 -5.36 -6.50 -15.23
N THR A 139 -5.41 -7.15 -14.06
CA THR A 139 -5.08 -6.51 -12.78
C THR A 139 -3.59 -6.17 -12.69
N ARG A 140 -2.71 -7.06 -13.12
CA ARG A 140 -1.27 -6.82 -13.22
C ARG A 140 -0.96 -5.64 -14.14
N ALA A 141 -1.65 -5.52 -15.27
CA ALA A 141 -1.50 -4.38 -16.18
C ALA A 141 -1.95 -3.05 -15.54
N LEU A 142 -3.04 -3.08 -14.75
CA LEU A 142 -3.47 -1.92 -13.96
C LEU A 142 -2.41 -1.52 -12.92
N ILE A 143 -1.89 -2.48 -12.15
CA ILE A 143 -0.81 -2.26 -11.17
C ILE A 143 0.43 -1.69 -11.86
N ALA A 144 0.86 -2.29 -12.98
CA ALA A 144 2.01 -1.81 -13.75
C ALA A 144 1.85 -0.35 -14.19
N ARG A 145 0.63 0.08 -14.54
CA ARG A 145 0.35 1.49 -14.88
C ARG A 145 0.42 2.41 -13.66
N LEU A 146 -0.14 1.98 -12.53
CA LEU A 146 -0.16 2.77 -11.29
C LEU A 146 1.24 2.92 -10.65
N PHE A 147 2.13 1.95 -10.86
CA PHE A 147 3.46 1.90 -10.24
C PHE A 147 4.62 2.18 -11.22
N ARG A 148 4.35 2.39 -12.52
CA ARG A 148 5.36 2.48 -13.60
C ARG A 148 6.58 3.32 -13.21
N HIS A 149 6.37 4.58 -12.85
CA HIS A 149 7.46 5.52 -12.58
C HIS A 149 8.28 5.19 -11.34
N ILE A 150 7.71 4.46 -10.38
CA ILE A 150 8.39 4.12 -9.12
C ILE A 150 9.19 2.84 -9.30
N VAL A 151 8.62 1.82 -9.97
CA VAL A 151 9.30 0.56 -10.25
C VAL A 151 10.53 0.78 -11.13
N GLU A 152 10.46 1.69 -12.10
CA GLU A 152 11.59 1.98 -13.00
C GLU A 152 12.74 2.76 -12.31
N ASN A 153 12.55 3.22 -11.07
CA ASN A 153 13.58 3.97 -10.35
C ASN A 153 14.74 3.05 -9.89
N PRO A 154 15.97 3.21 -10.42
CA PRO A 154 17.10 2.36 -10.08
C PRO A 154 17.58 2.52 -8.62
N LEU A 155 17.17 3.59 -7.94
CA LEU A 155 17.55 3.84 -6.54
C LEU A 155 16.62 3.12 -5.55
N LEU A 156 15.50 2.55 -5.99
CA LEU A 156 14.50 1.97 -5.09
C LEU A 156 15.05 0.78 -4.27
N GLY A 157 15.94 -0.05 -4.85
CA GLY A 157 16.61 -1.15 -4.14
C GLY A 157 17.85 -0.73 -3.32
N SER A 158 18.28 0.53 -3.44
CA SER A 158 19.53 1.04 -2.88
C SER A 158 19.41 1.57 -1.44
N HIS A 159 18.18 1.84 -0.97
CA HIS A 159 17.94 2.20 0.42
C HIS A 159 18.18 0.98 1.32
N ARG A 160 19.42 0.85 1.81
CA ARG A 160 19.73 0.03 2.97
C ARG A 160 19.49 0.87 4.22
N ASP A 161 18.77 0.29 5.18
CA ASP A 161 18.74 0.81 6.54
C ASP A 161 20.20 0.95 7.03
N PRO A 162 20.66 2.16 7.42
CA PRO A 162 22.06 2.38 7.79
C PRO A 162 22.53 1.48 8.93
N LYS A 163 21.64 1.13 9.86
CA LYS A 163 21.93 0.21 10.96
C LYS A 163 22.20 -1.19 10.44
N THR A 164 21.32 -1.72 9.58
CA THR A 164 21.50 -3.03 8.93
C THR A 164 22.77 -3.05 8.08
N ALA A 165 23.02 -2.00 7.29
CA ALA A 165 24.23 -1.89 6.49
C ALA A 165 25.51 -1.90 7.35
N PHE A 166 25.51 -1.20 8.49
CA PHE A 166 26.63 -1.21 9.42
C PHE A 166 26.82 -2.56 10.11
N GLN A 167 25.72 -3.23 10.48
CA GLN A 167 25.76 -4.57 11.06
C GLN A 167 26.35 -5.59 10.08
N GLU A 168 25.91 -5.60 8.83
CA GLU A 168 26.47 -6.44 7.76
C GLU A 168 27.96 -6.16 7.55
N TRP A 169 28.35 -4.88 7.47
CA TRP A 169 29.75 -4.50 7.30
C TRP A 169 30.62 -4.96 8.48
N ALA A 170 30.17 -4.73 9.72
CA ALA A 170 30.91 -5.11 10.92
C ALA A 170 31.04 -6.63 11.03
N HIS A 171 30.00 -7.39 10.69
CA HIS A 171 30.06 -8.83 10.68
C HIS A 171 31.03 -9.34 9.60
N ALA A 172 31.00 -8.78 8.39
CA ALA A 172 31.86 -9.19 7.29
C ALA A 172 33.35 -8.85 7.48
N HIS A 173 33.66 -7.72 8.13
CA HIS A 173 35.05 -7.23 8.26
C HIS A 173 35.66 -7.48 9.63
N ARG A 174 34.84 -7.71 10.66
CA ARG A 174 35.28 -7.82 12.06
C ARG A 174 34.75 -9.06 12.76
N GLU A 175 33.87 -9.85 12.14
CA GLU A 175 33.18 -11.00 12.77
C GLU A 175 32.46 -10.62 14.07
N LEU A 176 31.95 -9.39 14.13
CA LEU A 176 31.28 -8.83 15.31
C LEU A 176 29.91 -8.28 14.95
N THR A 177 28.96 -8.45 15.87
CA THR A 177 27.64 -7.80 15.80
C THR A 177 27.65 -6.52 16.64
N PRO A 178 27.47 -5.33 16.02
CA PRO A 178 27.41 -4.06 16.74
C PRO A 178 26.35 -4.07 17.85
N ARG A 179 26.72 -3.54 19.01
CA ARG A 179 25.81 -3.25 20.12
C ARG A 179 25.61 -1.75 20.21
N TYR A 180 24.36 -1.35 20.40
CA TYR A 180 23.95 0.04 20.56
C TYR A 180 23.47 0.21 22.00
N GLN A 181 23.97 1.22 22.71
CA GLN A 181 23.64 1.46 24.11
C GLN A 181 23.20 2.89 24.29
N VAL A 182 21.99 3.09 24.80
CA VAL A 182 21.49 4.43 25.11
C VAL A 182 22.38 5.06 26.18
N LEU A 183 23.01 6.18 25.84
CA LEU A 183 23.85 6.99 26.72
C LEU A 183 23.00 7.97 27.54
N SER A 184 21.97 8.55 26.94
CA SER A 184 21.06 9.48 27.60
C SER A 184 19.63 9.43 27.02
N ASP A 185 18.63 9.74 27.86
CA ASP A 185 17.23 9.96 27.47
C ASP A 185 16.76 11.28 28.10
N SER A 186 16.45 12.30 27.28
CA SER A 186 15.98 13.60 27.77
C SER A 186 14.52 13.57 28.25
N GLY A 187 13.76 12.51 27.96
CA GLY A 187 12.38 12.33 28.40
C GLY A 187 11.35 13.19 27.66
N ILE A 188 11.77 14.05 26.73
CA ILE A 188 10.89 14.93 25.97
C ILE A 188 10.32 14.17 24.76
N GLU A 189 9.01 13.92 24.77
CA GLU A 189 8.34 13.27 23.65
C GLU A 189 8.47 14.09 22.36
N ASN A 190 8.76 13.41 21.25
CA ASN A 190 8.95 13.99 19.91
C ASN A 190 10.14 14.96 19.75
N SER A 191 11.11 14.94 20.69
CA SER A 191 12.38 15.64 20.49
C SER A 191 13.35 14.81 19.63
N ALA A 192 14.05 15.45 18.69
CA ALA A 192 15.15 14.83 17.95
C ALA A 192 16.34 14.49 18.84
N GLU A 193 16.46 15.17 19.98
CA GLU A 193 17.48 14.96 21.02
C GLU A 193 16.93 14.10 22.16
N ARG A 194 15.89 13.27 21.90
CA ARG A 194 15.33 12.41 22.95
C ARG A 194 16.35 11.39 23.42
N PHE A 195 16.97 10.67 22.50
CA PHE A 195 17.89 9.59 22.81
C PHE A 195 19.26 9.88 22.21
N GLU A 196 20.30 9.64 23.01
CA GLU A 196 21.67 9.52 22.55
C GLU A 196 22.08 8.05 22.67
N VAL A 197 22.66 7.46 21.62
CA VAL A 197 22.89 6.01 21.47
C VAL A 197 24.29 5.73 20.93
#